data_AF-K9QPN6-F1
#
_entry.id   AF-K9QPN6-F1
#
_cell.length_a   1.000
_cell.length_b   1.000
_cell.length_c   1.000
_cell.angle_alpha   90.00
_cell.angle_beta   90.00
_cell.angle_gamma   90.00
#
_symmetry.space_group_name_H-M   'P 1'
#
loop_
_entity.id
_entity.type
_entity.pdbx_description
1 polymer ?
#
loop_
_entity_poly.entity_id
_entity_poly.type
_entity_poly.pdbx_seq_one_letter_code
_entity_poly.pdbx_strand_id
1 'polypeptide(L)'
;MSLCINPACPKPNHSHNENNRFCQSCGSPLELVGRYRVMRLLSDTNGFSQVYEVYEQETTKILKVLRANLTNDTQAVELFRQESVVLGQINHIGIPRVDAYFQHQTRNGLILYCIVEEKIDGLNLEKLLEKQQKPTSQAQAINWLKQLAEILDLVHSQQYLHLNIKPSNIIIRPDGQLVLIDCGTAKEIARNYLNRSTTPTMSSGYSAPEQIQGKVTRQSDFFALGRTFVFLLTGKHPLDMYDAHHNLLNWRNYANQIAPPILNLIDWLMNSDLTKRPVNAKEILQRLNEIAQPKTILETKNINIPKKPQTLEFPQPKIPSQPLSSVKQTTKIPLMALFVALLVSLGLLSVVAFMAGYPKFTALLPLPTQSPERKGKIDYFPYEAGRDSQGRIAEFNIAVLSIEYKWLAESNFQITNNNQIISLDVLKLMLEQEGIQEIMQEPNEIISVGIASCNSRLQTAQRRAFERSQNIQILAKKLFQNIPSVKVYRLLNLGQFQRSGCQPNQDVTRYQSSVIIIGVKNKSPGVILDEALRDRLENKPFADFKLEDYSLGSVDKFRTIIK
;
A
#
# COMPACT_ATOMS: atom_id res chain seq x y z
N MET A 1 -29.65 -18.30 11.40
CA MET A 1 -30.02 -17.36 10.30
C MET A 1 -29.45 -17.82 8.96
N SER A 2 -30.26 -17.83 7.90
CA SER A 2 -29.83 -18.23 6.54
C SER A 2 -29.73 -17.04 5.59
N LEU A 3 -28.65 -17.01 4.81
CA LEU A 3 -28.32 -15.93 3.87
C LEU A 3 -28.60 -16.35 2.43
N CYS A 4 -29.27 -15.48 1.67
CA CYS A 4 -29.43 -15.67 0.23
C CYS A 4 -28.18 -15.19 -0.52
N ILE A 5 -27.64 -16.03 -1.42
CA ILE A 5 -26.47 -15.69 -2.26
C ILE A 5 -26.84 -15.11 -3.63
N ASN A 6 -28.13 -14.84 -3.89
CA ASN A 6 -28.52 -14.16 -5.12
C ASN A 6 -28.04 -12.70 -5.06
N PRO A 7 -27.13 -12.27 -5.96
CA PRO A 7 -26.61 -10.90 -5.96
C PRO A 7 -27.67 -9.83 -6.24
N ALA A 8 -28.81 -10.21 -6.85
CA ALA A 8 -29.95 -9.32 -7.10
C ALA A 8 -30.98 -9.29 -5.96
N CYS A 9 -30.71 -9.99 -4.84
CA CYS A 9 -31.64 -10.03 -3.71
C CYS A 9 -31.64 -8.70 -2.94
N PRO A 10 -32.79 -8.02 -2.77
CA PRO A 10 -32.83 -6.74 -2.07
C PRO A 10 -32.63 -6.88 -0.55
N LYS A 11 -33.00 -8.03 0.03
CA LYS A 11 -32.79 -8.33 1.46
C LYS A 11 -32.29 -9.76 1.66
N PRO A 12 -30.97 -10.02 1.45
CA PRO A 12 -30.42 -11.37 1.47
C PRO A 12 -30.43 -12.03 2.86
N ASN A 13 -30.45 -11.25 3.94
CA ASN A 13 -30.46 -11.70 5.34
C ASN A 13 -31.86 -11.58 6.01
N HIS A 14 -32.93 -11.78 5.24
CA HIS A 14 -34.30 -11.71 5.75
C HIS A 14 -34.51 -12.65 6.97
N SER A 15 -35.14 -12.15 8.05
CA SER A 15 -35.31 -12.88 9.32
C SER A 15 -35.98 -14.26 9.15
N HIS A 16 -37.03 -14.32 8.33
CA HIS A 16 -37.74 -15.56 8.02
C HIS A 16 -36.98 -16.54 7.09
N ASN A 17 -35.79 -16.24 6.60
CA ASN A 17 -35.05 -17.18 5.76
C ASN A 17 -34.69 -18.48 6.49
N GLU A 18 -34.51 -18.45 7.81
CA GLU A 18 -34.06 -19.59 8.60
C GLU A 18 -34.94 -20.83 8.44
N ASN A 19 -36.26 -20.66 8.49
CA ASN A 19 -37.24 -21.76 8.45
C ASN A 19 -37.84 -22.00 7.05
N ASN A 20 -37.32 -21.35 6.01
CA ASN A 20 -37.90 -21.41 4.66
C ASN A 20 -36.93 -22.02 3.64
N ARG A 21 -37.48 -22.72 2.63
CA ARG A 21 -36.70 -23.27 1.52
C ARG A 21 -36.30 -22.21 0.49
N PHE A 22 -37.08 -21.14 0.40
CA PHE A 22 -36.86 -20.03 -0.54
C PHE A 22 -36.69 -18.72 0.21
N CYS A 23 -35.85 -17.84 -0.33
CA CYS A 23 -35.59 -16.53 0.20
C CYS A 23 -36.88 -15.70 0.18
N GLN A 24 -37.26 -15.17 1.33
CA GLN A 24 -38.51 -14.40 1.46
C GLN A 24 -38.46 -13.05 0.73
N SER A 25 -37.26 -12.60 0.34
CA SER A 25 -37.08 -11.33 -0.36
C SER A 25 -37.04 -11.45 -1.89
N CYS A 26 -36.59 -12.57 -2.44
CA CYS A 26 -36.41 -12.72 -3.90
C CYS A 26 -36.82 -14.08 -4.48
N GLY A 27 -37.26 -15.02 -3.63
CA GLY A 27 -37.69 -16.35 -4.06
C GLY A 27 -36.57 -17.31 -4.50
N SER A 28 -35.30 -16.92 -4.44
CA SER A 28 -34.19 -17.84 -4.74
C SER A 28 -34.12 -18.98 -3.71
N PRO A 29 -33.74 -20.21 -4.12
CA PRO A 29 -33.51 -21.29 -3.17
C PRO A 29 -32.44 -20.91 -2.15
N LEU A 30 -32.68 -21.23 -0.88
CA LEU A 30 -31.72 -20.99 0.22
C LEU A 30 -30.82 -22.20 0.51
N GLU A 31 -31.21 -23.36 -0.03
CA GLU A 31 -30.46 -24.60 0.07
C GLU A 31 -29.81 -24.90 -1.28
N LEU A 32 -28.48 -24.91 -1.29
CA LEU A 32 -27.69 -25.13 -2.49
C LEU A 32 -27.59 -26.62 -2.74
N VAL A 33 -28.02 -27.05 -3.94
CA VAL A 33 -28.02 -28.45 -4.40
C VAL A 33 -28.65 -29.45 -3.40
N GLY A 34 -29.59 -28.98 -2.58
CA GLY A 34 -30.26 -29.80 -1.56
C GLY A 34 -29.34 -30.27 -0.41
N ARG A 35 -28.20 -29.59 -0.19
CA ARG A 35 -27.15 -30.06 0.72
C ARG A 35 -26.57 -28.96 1.61
N TYR A 36 -26.32 -27.77 1.07
CA TYR A 36 -25.61 -26.71 1.80
C TYR A 36 -26.53 -25.52 2.09
N ARG A 37 -26.57 -25.09 3.35
CA ARG A 37 -27.32 -23.91 3.77
C ARG A 37 -26.36 -22.78 4.11
N VAL A 38 -26.48 -21.65 3.42
CA VAL A 38 -25.57 -20.51 3.63
C VAL A 38 -25.96 -19.74 4.87
N MET A 39 -24.99 -19.49 5.74
CA MET A 39 -25.22 -18.86 7.05
C MET A 39 -24.86 -17.37 7.02
N ARG A 40 -23.65 -17.05 6.54
CA ARG A 40 -23.16 -15.67 6.49
C ARG A 40 -22.04 -15.49 5.46
N LEU A 41 -21.86 -14.25 5.02
CA LEU A 41 -20.73 -13.80 4.23
C LEU A 41 -19.52 -13.62 5.14
N LEU A 42 -18.39 -14.22 4.77
CA LEU A 42 -17.10 -14.09 5.47
C LEU A 42 -16.18 -13.07 4.81
N SER A 43 -16.16 -13.02 3.47
CA SER A 43 -15.38 -12.06 2.70
C SER A 43 -16.00 -11.79 1.33
N ASP A 44 -16.08 -10.53 0.94
CA ASP A 44 -16.46 -10.05 -0.38
C ASP A 44 -15.40 -9.13 -0.99
N THR A 45 -14.20 -9.07 -0.43
CA THR A 45 -13.11 -8.20 -0.90
C THR A 45 -12.07 -8.94 -1.74
N ASN A 46 -12.18 -10.27 -1.83
CA ASN A 46 -11.20 -11.17 -2.45
C ASN A 46 -11.07 -11.07 -3.99
N GLY A 47 -11.67 -10.05 -4.63
CA GLY A 47 -11.57 -9.73 -6.06
C GLY A 47 -12.24 -10.73 -7.01
N PHE A 48 -11.97 -12.02 -6.86
CA PHE A 48 -12.38 -13.10 -7.77
C PHE A 48 -13.64 -13.86 -7.30
N SER A 49 -13.74 -14.10 -5.99
CA SER A 49 -14.84 -14.84 -5.38
C SER A 49 -15.35 -14.16 -4.11
N GLN A 50 -16.59 -14.45 -3.76
CA GLN A 50 -17.16 -14.20 -2.44
C GLN A 50 -17.05 -15.48 -1.60
N VAL A 51 -16.72 -15.34 -0.33
CA VAL A 51 -16.48 -16.46 0.59
C VAL A 51 -17.53 -16.42 1.68
N TYR A 52 -18.23 -17.53 1.87
CA TYR A 52 -19.33 -17.69 2.81
C TYR A 52 -19.05 -18.84 3.77
N GLU A 53 -19.70 -18.77 4.93
CA GLU A 53 -19.84 -19.90 5.84
C GLU A 53 -21.13 -20.64 5.49
N VAL A 54 -21.05 -21.96 5.34
CA VAL A 54 -22.20 -22.81 5.05
C VAL A 54 -22.30 -23.96 6.03
N TYR A 55 -23.50 -24.51 6.16
CA TYR A 55 -23.81 -25.59 7.06
C TYR A 55 -24.33 -26.80 6.27
N GLU A 56 -23.82 -27.98 6.62
CA GLU A 56 -24.24 -29.27 6.10
C GLU A 56 -24.28 -30.27 7.27
N GLN A 57 -25.47 -30.79 7.61
CA GLN A 57 -25.64 -31.88 8.59
C GLN A 57 -24.75 -31.73 9.84
N GLU A 58 -24.94 -30.63 10.58
CA GLU A 58 -24.16 -30.28 11.77
C GLU A 58 -22.71 -29.81 11.55
N THR A 59 -22.19 -29.88 10.33
CA THR A 59 -20.82 -29.50 9.99
C THR A 59 -20.78 -28.14 9.30
N THR A 60 -19.89 -27.25 9.76
CA THR A 60 -19.64 -25.96 9.10
C THR A 60 -18.55 -26.09 8.05
N LYS A 61 -18.75 -25.46 6.89
CA LYS A 61 -17.83 -25.46 5.75
C LYS A 61 -17.65 -24.07 5.16
N ILE A 62 -16.70 -23.93 4.26
CA ILE A 62 -16.48 -22.71 3.48
C ILE A 62 -17.05 -22.89 2.08
N LEU A 63 -17.83 -21.91 1.63
CA LEU A 63 -18.32 -21.83 0.25
C LEU A 63 -17.65 -20.65 -0.44
N LYS A 64 -16.92 -20.91 -1.50
CA LYS A 64 -16.48 -19.87 -2.45
C LYS A 64 -17.49 -19.81 -3.58
N VAL A 65 -17.93 -18.60 -3.91
CA VAL A 65 -18.83 -18.32 -5.06
C VAL A 65 -18.09 -17.39 -6.01
N LEU A 66 -17.93 -17.79 -7.27
CA LEU A 66 -17.39 -16.92 -8.31
C LEU A 66 -18.28 -15.69 -8.44
N ARG A 67 -17.69 -14.49 -8.52
CA ARG A 67 -18.49 -13.27 -8.61
C ARG A 67 -19.38 -13.27 -9.84
N ALA A 68 -20.59 -12.72 -9.68
CA ALA A 68 -21.60 -12.66 -10.73
C ALA A 68 -21.09 -12.03 -12.04
N ASN A 69 -20.28 -10.97 -11.98
CA ASN A 69 -19.71 -10.31 -13.16
C ASN A 69 -18.67 -11.16 -13.91
N LEU A 70 -18.21 -12.27 -13.34
CA LEU A 70 -17.26 -13.21 -13.95
C LEU A 70 -17.93 -14.52 -14.41
N THR A 71 -19.22 -14.72 -14.14
CA THR A 71 -19.93 -15.97 -14.45
C THR A 71 -20.09 -16.24 -15.95
N ASN A 72 -20.02 -15.19 -16.78
CA ASN A 72 -20.06 -15.28 -18.25
C ASN A 72 -18.66 -15.29 -18.89
N ASP A 73 -17.60 -15.12 -18.10
CA ASP A 73 -16.22 -15.23 -18.59
C ASP A 73 -15.80 -16.70 -18.50
N THR A 74 -15.75 -17.37 -19.66
CA THR A 74 -15.40 -18.79 -19.77
C THR A 74 -14.04 -19.12 -19.16
N GLN A 75 -13.07 -18.20 -19.25
CA GLN A 75 -11.76 -18.41 -18.67
C GLN A 75 -11.78 -18.25 -17.15
N ALA A 76 -12.49 -17.25 -16.62
CA ALA A 76 -12.66 -17.11 -15.17
C ALA A 76 -13.36 -18.32 -14.56
N VAL A 77 -14.40 -18.84 -15.23
CA VAL A 77 -15.10 -20.06 -14.83
C VAL A 77 -14.18 -21.28 -14.85
N GLU A 78 -13.40 -21.46 -15.92
CA GLU A 78 -12.48 -22.58 -16.05
C GLU A 78 -11.38 -22.54 -15.00
N LEU A 79 -10.81 -21.36 -14.72
CA LEU A 79 -9.82 -21.18 -13.67
C LEU A 79 -10.38 -21.50 -12.28
N PHE A 80 -11.61 -21.06 -12.00
CA PHE A 80 -12.30 -21.39 -10.76
C PHE A 80 -12.55 -22.90 -10.64
N ARG A 81 -12.95 -23.56 -11.73
CA ARG A 81 -13.11 -25.01 -11.78
C ARG A 81 -11.77 -25.73 -11.55
N GLN A 82 -10.70 -25.29 -12.19
CA GLN A 82 -9.36 -25.87 -12.05
C GLN A 82 -8.86 -25.84 -10.60
N GLU A 83 -9.12 -24.76 -9.85
CA GLU A 83 -8.80 -24.69 -8.42
C GLU A 83 -9.42 -25.89 -7.67
N SER A 84 -10.70 -26.17 -7.89
CA SER A 84 -11.39 -27.29 -7.24
C SER A 84 -10.83 -28.66 -7.65
N VAL A 85 -10.43 -28.82 -8.92
CA VAL A 85 -9.87 -30.08 -9.44
C VAL A 85 -8.50 -30.35 -8.82
N VAL A 86 -7.61 -29.36 -8.82
CA VAL A 86 -6.26 -29.52 -8.27
C VAL A 86 -6.31 -29.75 -6.76
N LEU A 87 -7.08 -28.94 -6.03
CA LEU A 87 -7.20 -29.12 -4.58
C LEU A 87 -7.87 -30.46 -4.24
N GLY A 88 -8.79 -30.94 -5.06
CA GLY A 88 -9.41 -32.27 -4.91
C GLY A 88 -8.44 -33.45 -5.13
N GLN A 89 -7.31 -33.23 -5.82
CA GLN A 89 -6.28 -34.25 -6.04
C GLN A 89 -5.26 -34.33 -4.90
N ILE A 90 -5.18 -33.31 -4.03
CA ILE A 90 -4.18 -33.26 -2.96
C ILE A 90 -4.83 -33.69 -1.64
N ASN A 91 -4.38 -34.83 -1.10
CA ASN A 91 -4.78 -35.29 0.23
C ASN A 91 -3.65 -35.01 1.24
N HIS A 92 -3.70 -33.84 1.88
CA HIS A 92 -2.69 -33.43 2.86
C HIS A 92 -3.32 -32.57 3.96
N ILE A 93 -2.93 -32.78 5.21
CA ILE A 93 -3.50 -32.06 6.38
C ILE A 93 -3.33 -30.54 6.32
N GLY A 94 -2.31 -30.08 5.59
CA GLY A 94 -1.98 -28.68 5.38
C GLY A 94 -2.69 -28.01 4.20
N ILE A 95 -3.63 -28.68 3.55
CA ILE A 95 -4.47 -28.13 2.47
C ILE A 95 -5.94 -28.45 2.77
N PRO A 96 -6.88 -27.49 2.64
CA PRO A 96 -8.29 -27.77 2.86
C PRO A 96 -8.82 -28.82 1.88
N ARG A 97 -9.59 -29.79 2.40
CA ARG A 97 -10.25 -30.77 1.54
C ARG A 97 -11.40 -30.12 0.76
N VAL A 98 -11.41 -30.31 -0.57
CA VAL A 98 -12.57 -29.94 -1.40
C VAL A 98 -13.68 -30.95 -1.19
N ASP A 99 -14.89 -30.45 -0.96
CA ASP A 99 -16.09 -31.25 -0.73
C ASP A 99 -16.99 -31.32 -1.97
N ALA A 100 -17.14 -30.21 -2.70
CA ALA A 100 -17.92 -30.17 -3.93
C ALA A 100 -17.56 -28.99 -4.83
N TYR A 101 -17.77 -29.17 -6.13
CA TYR A 101 -17.90 -28.09 -7.12
C TYR A 101 -19.26 -28.24 -7.81
N PHE A 102 -20.04 -27.17 -7.89
CA PHE A 102 -21.36 -27.21 -8.53
C PHE A 102 -21.79 -25.85 -9.08
N GLN A 103 -22.81 -25.89 -9.93
CA GLN A 103 -23.54 -24.71 -10.38
C GLN A 103 -24.84 -24.55 -9.60
N HIS A 104 -25.21 -23.32 -9.28
CA HIS A 104 -26.46 -22.99 -8.60
C HIS A 104 -27.22 -21.92 -9.38
N GLN A 105 -28.46 -22.24 -9.77
CA GLN A 105 -29.32 -21.30 -10.48
C GLN A 105 -30.17 -20.50 -9.48
N THR A 106 -30.05 -19.17 -9.56
CA THR A 106 -30.89 -18.23 -8.81
C THR A 106 -32.28 -18.09 -9.43
N ARG A 107 -33.23 -17.46 -8.71
CA ARG A 107 -34.61 -17.27 -9.19
C ARG A 107 -34.70 -16.53 -10.54
N ASN A 108 -33.81 -15.58 -10.77
CA ASN A 108 -33.74 -14.78 -12.00
C ASN A 108 -32.89 -15.44 -13.11
N GLY A 109 -32.56 -16.73 -12.96
CA GLY A 109 -31.87 -17.50 -13.99
C GLY A 109 -30.35 -17.35 -14.02
N LEU A 110 -29.75 -16.50 -13.18
CA LEU A 110 -28.30 -16.37 -13.07
C LEU A 110 -27.68 -17.66 -12.51
N ILE A 111 -26.66 -18.17 -13.19
CA ILE A 111 -25.88 -19.34 -12.77
C ILE A 111 -24.69 -18.87 -11.94
N LEU A 112 -24.60 -19.37 -10.72
CA LEU A 112 -23.48 -19.16 -9.81
C LEU A 112 -22.60 -20.41 -9.81
N TYR A 113 -21.28 -20.22 -9.82
CA TYR A 113 -20.31 -21.31 -9.71
C TYR A 113 -19.79 -21.36 -8.28
N CYS A 114 -19.82 -22.55 -7.68
CA CYS A 114 -19.60 -22.75 -6.26
C CYS A 114 -18.53 -23.83 -6.00
N ILE A 115 -17.62 -23.57 -5.07
CA ILE A 115 -16.69 -24.55 -4.48
C ILE A 115 -16.98 -24.62 -2.99
N VAL A 116 -17.18 -25.82 -2.46
CA VAL A 116 -17.27 -26.06 -1.02
C VAL A 116 -16.00 -26.75 -0.56
N GLU A 117 -15.38 -26.23 0.49
CA GLU A 117 -14.15 -26.73 1.08
C GLU A 117 -14.26 -26.83 2.62
N GLU A 118 -13.36 -27.60 3.21
CA GLU A 118 -13.21 -27.71 4.66
C GLU A 118 -13.04 -26.34 5.31
N LYS A 119 -13.79 -26.09 6.39
CA LYS A 119 -13.51 -24.97 7.28
C LYS A 119 -12.44 -25.38 8.27
N ILE A 120 -11.34 -24.64 8.25
CA ILE A 120 -10.20 -24.89 9.14
C ILE A 120 -10.41 -24.17 10.46
N ASP A 121 -10.39 -24.93 11.56
CA ASP A 121 -10.41 -24.37 12.91
C ASP A 121 -9.04 -23.80 13.28
N GLY A 122 -9.01 -22.57 13.78
CA GLY A 122 -7.78 -21.90 14.15
C GLY A 122 -7.77 -20.40 13.89
N LEU A 123 -6.64 -19.76 14.22
CA LEU A 123 -6.36 -18.38 13.80
C LEU A 123 -5.44 -18.40 12.59
N ASN A 124 -5.61 -17.43 11.69
CA ASN A 124 -4.56 -17.16 10.72
C ASN A 124 -3.33 -16.55 11.41
N LEU A 125 -2.15 -16.69 10.81
CA LEU A 125 -0.90 -16.25 11.44
C LEU A 125 -0.83 -14.73 11.64
N GLU A 126 -1.56 -13.96 10.83
CA GLU A 126 -1.73 -12.50 11.02
C GLU A 126 -2.40 -12.19 12.37
N LYS A 127 -3.61 -12.72 12.57
CA LYS A 127 -4.39 -12.56 13.81
C LYS A 127 -3.71 -13.19 15.02
N LEU A 128 -2.98 -14.29 14.81
CA LEU A 128 -2.20 -14.91 15.87
C LEU A 128 -1.12 -13.95 16.39
N LEU A 129 -0.36 -13.33 15.49
CA LEU A 129 0.70 -12.39 15.84
C LEU A 129 0.13 -11.12 16.49
N GLU A 130 -0.98 -10.59 15.96
CA GLU A 130 -1.72 -9.47 16.55
C GLU A 130 -2.16 -9.77 17.98
N LYS A 131 -2.69 -10.97 18.22
CA LYS A 131 -3.14 -11.42 19.54
C LYS A 131 -1.98 -11.59 20.51
N GLN A 132 -0.86 -12.13 20.06
CA GLN A 132 0.33 -12.35 20.89
C GLN A 132 1.14 -11.08 21.16
N GLN A 133 1.00 -10.05 20.31
CA GLN A 133 1.75 -8.80 20.33
C GLN A 133 3.26 -8.99 20.39
N LYS A 134 3.76 -10.11 19.86
CA LYS A 134 5.17 -10.50 19.87
C LYS A 134 5.53 -11.20 18.56
N PRO A 135 6.76 -10.99 18.05
CA PRO A 135 7.26 -11.76 16.93
C PRO A 135 7.35 -13.26 17.25
N THR A 136 7.28 -14.06 16.20
CA THR A 136 7.42 -15.52 16.27
C THR A 136 8.86 -15.89 16.65
N SER A 137 9.02 -16.88 17.53
CA SER A 137 10.34 -17.36 17.91
C SER A 137 11.05 -18.03 16.73
N GLN A 138 12.38 -18.01 16.74
CA GLN A 138 13.19 -18.63 15.70
C GLN A 138 12.87 -20.12 15.49
N ALA A 139 12.76 -20.88 16.58
CA ALA A 139 12.46 -22.31 16.53
C ALA A 139 11.08 -22.58 15.92
N GLN A 140 10.08 -21.77 16.29
CA GLN A 140 8.73 -21.90 15.73
C GLN A 140 8.71 -21.51 14.25
N ALA A 141 9.43 -20.45 13.87
CA ALA A 141 9.53 -20.03 12.49
C ALA A 141 10.18 -21.11 11.61
N ILE A 142 11.24 -21.78 12.08
CA ILE A 142 11.83 -22.92 11.36
C ILE A 142 10.82 -24.05 11.15
N ASN A 143 10.08 -24.42 12.20
CA ASN A 143 9.07 -25.48 12.13
C ASN A 143 7.98 -25.12 11.11
N TRP A 144 7.44 -23.90 11.18
CA TRP A 144 6.43 -23.43 10.23
C TRP A 144 6.96 -23.32 8.79
N LEU A 145 8.21 -22.89 8.60
CA LEU A 145 8.80 -22.77 7.27
C LEU A 145 8.98 -24.16 6.64
N LYS A 146 9.33 -25.17 7.46
CA LYS A 146 9.39 -26.58 7.03
C LYS A 146 8.02 -27.09 6.58
N GLN A 147 6.98 -26.93 7.39
CA GLN A 147 5.62 -27.37 7.04
C GLN A 147 5.13 -26.71 5.74
N LEU A 148 5.34 -25.40 5.59
CA LEU A 148 4.93 -24.68 4.38
C LEU A 148 5.75 -25.09 3.15
N ALA A 149 7.05 -25.38 3.30
CA ALA A 149 7.85 -25.91 2.21
C ALA A 149 7.39 -27.32 1.78
N GLU A 150 7.02 -28.20 2.73
CA GLU A 150 6.42 -29.51 2.44
C GLU A 150 5.09 -29.37 1.67
N ILE A 151 4.21 -28.45 2.11
CA ILE A 151 2.96 -28.14 1.41
C ILE A 151 3.23 -27.63 -0.01
N LEU A 152 4.20 -26.73 -0.19
CA LEU A 152 4.53 -26.19 -1.52
C LEU A 152 5.14 -27.23 -2.45
N ASP A 153 5.95 -28.18 -1.95
CA ASP A 153 6.46 -29.29 -2.77
C ASP A 153 5.31 -30.12 -3.35
N LEU A 154 4.29 -30.41 -2.52
CA LEU A 154 3.08 -31.11 -2.95
C LEU A 154 2.29 -30.31 -3.99
N VAL A 155 1.99 -29.04 -3.73
CA VAL A 155 1.24 -28.18 -4.66
C VAL A 155 1.97 -28.04 -6.00
N HIS A 156 3.28 -27.79 -5.96
CA HIS A 156 4.10 -27.60 -7.15
C HIS A 156 4.29 -28.89 -7.97
N SER A 157 4.20 -30.06 -7.33
CA SER A 157 4.22 -31.37 -8.00
C SER A 157 3.00 -31.59 -8.89
N GLN A 158 1.85 -30.99 -8.54
CA GLN A 158 0.63 -30.98 -9.35
C GLN A 158 0.64 -29.88 -10.43
N GLN A 159 1.81 -29.29 -10.70
CA GLN A 159 1.99 -28.18 -11.65
C GLN A 159 1.14 -26.94 -11.34
N TYR A 160 0.79 -26.75 -10.07
CA TYR A 160 -0.03 -25.64 -9.59
C TYR A 160 0.80 -24.69 -8.73
N LEU A 161 0.43 -23.41 -8.69
CA LEU A 161 1.19 -22.34 -7.98
C LEU A 161 0.26 -21.60 -7.01
N HIS A 162 0.63 -21.38 -5.76
CA HIS A 162 -0.27 -20.76 -4.80
C HIS A 162 -0.55 -19.28 -5.08
N LEU A 163 0.48 -18.49 -5.41
CA LEU A 163 0.49 -17.07 -5.80
C LEU A 163 -0.13 -16.05 -4.83
N ASN A 164 -0.65 -16.50 -3.70
CA ASN A 164 -1.27 -15.64 -2.68
C ASN A 164 -0.85 -16.04 -1.24
N ILE A 165 0.43 -16.38 -1.07
CA ILE A 165 1.00 -16.75 0.24
C ILE A 165 1.21 -15.47 1.06
N LYS A 166 0.56 -15.41 2.23
CA LYS A 166 0.65 -14.32 3.20
C LYS A 166 0.11 -14.77 4.57
N PRO A 167 0.43 -14.06 5.67
CA PRO A 167 -0.01 -14.45 7.02
C PRO A 167 -1.52 -14.64 7.17
N SER A 168 -2.36 -13.87 6.47
CA SER A 168 -3.82 -14.00 6.52
C SER A 168 -4.36 -15.27 5.88
N ASN A 169 -3.57 -15.94 5.04
CA ASN A 169 -3.94 -17.14 4.28
C ASN A 169 -3.27 -18.43 4.83
N ILE A 170 -2.66 -18.35 6.01
CA ILE A 170 -2.06 -19.50 6.68
C ILE A 170 -2.74 -19.63 8.04
N ILE A 171 -3.51 -20.70 8.24
CA ILE A 171 -4.23 -20.98 9.49
C ILE A 171 -3.42 -21.98 10.31
N ILE A 172 -3.26 -21.71 11.60
CA ILE A 172 -2.72 -22.69 12.55
C ILE A 172 -3.86 -23.43 13.24
N ARG A 173 -3.88 -24.75 13.11
CA ARG A 173 -4.80 -25.62 13.84
C ARG A 173 -4.43 -25.71 15.32
N PRO A 174 -5.36 -26.11 16.21
CA PRO A 174 -5.07 -26.29 17.63
C PRO A 174 -3.93 -27.27 17.95
N ASP A 175 -3.68 -28.25 17.06
CA ASP A 175 -2.59 -29.22 17.14
C ASP A 175 -1.22 -28.65 16.67
N GLY A 176 -1.19 -27.39 16.22
CA GLY A 176 0.01 -26.70 15.75
C GLY A 176 0.33 -26.89 14.27
N GLN A 177 -0.48 -27.62 13.51
CA GLN A 177 -0.30 -27.83 12.07
C GLN A 177 -0.76 -26.61 11.28
N LEU A 178 0.02 -26.22 10.27
CA LEU A 178 -0.31 -25.14 9.36
C LEU A 178 -1.15 -25.64 8.19
N VAL A 179 -2.18 -24.87 7.86
CA VAL A 179 -3.02 -25.07 6.68
C VAL A 179 -2.92 -23.85 5.78
N LEU A 180 -2.50 -24.08 4.54
CA LEU A 180 -2.42 -23.05 3.51
C LEU A 180 -3.76 -22.98 2.77
N ILE A 181 -4.46 -21.87 2.93
CA ILE A 181 -5.80 -21.65 2.36
C ILE A 181 -5.76 -20.67 1.18
N ASP A 182 -6.84 -20.64 0.41
CA ASP A 182 -7.07 -19.61 -0.62
C ASP A 182 -6.03 -19.60 -1.75
N CYS A 183 -5.86 -20.76 -2.39
CA CYS A 183 -5.04 -20.95 -3.58
C CYS A 183 -5.39 -19.92 -4.67
N GLY A 184 -4.43 -19.04 -4.96
CA GLY A 184 -4.61 -17.83 -5.76
C GLY A 184 -4.30 -17.96 -7.24
N THR A 185 -4.01 -19.14 -7.80
CA THR A 185 -3.69 -19.29 -9.23
C THR A 185 -4.82 -18.80 -10.13
N ALA A 186 -6.05 -19.21 -9.80
CA ALA A 186 -7.23 -18.76 -10.51
C ALA A 186 -7.41 -17.24 -10.40
N LYS A 187 -7.10 -16.66 -9.24
CA LYS A 187 -7.16 -15.21 -9.01
C LYS A 187 -6.10 -14.45 -9.80
N GLU A 188 -4.88 -14.97 -9.88
CA GLU A 188 -3.78 -14.29 -10.57
C GLU A 188 -3.91 -14.39 -12.08
N ILE A 189 -4.31 -15.55 -12.61
CA ILE A 189 -4.57 -15.70 -14.05
C ILE A 189 -5.82 -14.90 -14.44
N ALA A 190 -6.88 -14.89 -13.62
CA ALA A 190 -8.04 -14.04 -13.86
C ALA A 190 -7.68 -12.56 -13.77
N ARG A 191 -6.82 -12.14 -12.82
CA ARG A 191 -6.24 -10.79 -12.83
C ARG A 191 -5.53 -10.55 -14.16
N ASN A 192 -4.55 -11.36 -14.56
CA ASN A 192 -3.81 -11.14 -15.81
C ASN A 192 -4.71 -11.14 -17.06
N TYR A 193 -5.81 -11.91 -17.05
CA TYR A 193 -6.74 -12.03 -18.16
C TYR A 193 -7.74 -10.86 -18.24
N LEU A 194 -8.41 -10.53 -17.13
CA LEU A 194 -9.32 -9.39 -17.01
C LEU A 194 -8.55 -8.07 -17.07
N ASN A 195 -7.26 -8.09 -16.76
CA ASN A 195 -6.38 -6.94 -16.65
C ASN A 195 -5.32 -6.88 -17.77
N ARG A 196 -5.68 -7.08 -19.04
CA ARG A 196 -4.87 -6.49 -20.14
C ARG A 196 -4.76 -4.95 -20.06
N SER A 197 -5.44 -4.32 -19.10
CA SER A 197 -5.41 -2.89 -18.86
C SER A 197 -5.20 -2.49 -17.40
N THR A 198 -4.91 -3.41 -16.45
CA THR A 198 -4.60 -2.98 -15.08
C THR A 198 -3.14 -3.20 -14.69
N THR A 199 -2.61 -2.16 -14.05
CA THR A 199 -1.33 -2.19 -13.35
C THR A 199 -1.33 -3.37 -12.40
N PRO A 200 -0.28 -4.20 -12.42
CA PRO A 200 -0.20 -5.33 -11.53
C PRO A 200 -0.24 -4.90 -10.07
N THR A 201 -1.01 -5.64 -9.28
CA THR A 201 -1.29 -5.34 -7.88
C THR A 201 -0.03 -5.50 -7.04
N MET A 202 0.77 -4.44 -6.96
CA MET A 202 1.96 -4.34 -6.10
C MET A 202 1.59 -4.21 -4.59
N SER A 203 0.31 -4.31 -4.24
CA SER A 203 -0.27 -3.80 -2.98
C SER A 203 -0.36 -4.76 -1.79
N SER A 204 0.35 -5.89 -1.76
CA SER A 204 0.39 -6.73 -0.55
C SER A 204 1.74 -6.68 0.19
N GLY A 205 2.82 -6.25 -0.46
CA GLY A 205 4.18 -6.40 0.10
C GLY A 205 4.70 -7.84 0.14
N TYR A 206 3.89 -8.82 -0.30
CA TYR A 206 4.24 -10.24 -0.38
C TYR A 206 4.48 -10.71 -1.82
N SER A 207 3.78 -10.13 -2.80
CA SER A 207 3.87 -10.54 -4.21
C SER A 207 5.28 -10.36 -4.79
N ALA A 208 5.72 -11.33 -5.59
CA ALA A 208 7.03 -11.30 -6.21
C ALA A 208 7.09 -10.29 -7.38
N PRO A 209 8.27 -9.68 -7.66
CA PRO A 209 8.41 -8.72 -8.76
C PRO A 209 8.01 -9.27 -10.13
N GLU A 210 8.36 -10.52 -10.43
CA GLU A 210 8.01 -11.16 -11.69
C GLU A 210 6.52 -11.51 -11.78
N GLN A 211 5.89 -11.85 -10.65
CA GLN A 211 4.45 -12.07 -10.56
C GLN A 211 3.70 -10.78 -10.86
N ILE A 212 4.17 -9.65 -10.33
CA ILE A 212 3.69 -8.32 -10.69
C ILE A 212 3.87 -8.12 -12.20
N GLN A 213 4.95 -8.57 -12.84
CA GLN A 213 5.08 -8.46 -14.30
C GLN A 213 4.22 -9.46 -15.11
N GLY A 214 3.34 -10.22 -14.46
CA GLY A 214 2.53 -11.27 -15.10
C GLY A 214 3.31 -12.55 -15.42
N LYS A 215 4.56 -12.67 -14.96
CA LYS A 215 5.47 -13.80 -15.21
C LYS A 215 5.57 -14.69 -13.98
N VAL A 216 4.50 -15.43 -13.70
CA VAL A 216 4.38 -16.28 -12.51
C VAL A 216 5.24 -17.54 -12.62
N THR A 217 5.94 -17.90 -11.54
CA THR A 217 6.75 -19.13 -11.44
C THR A 217 6.62 -19.75 -10.05
N ARG A 218 7.15 -20.97 -9.84
CA ARG A 218 7.25 -21.59 -8.50
C ARG A 218 8.02 -20.71 -7.53
N GLN A 219 9.06 -20.05 -8.02
CA GLN A 219 9.89 -19.14 -7.26
C GLN A 219 9.15 -17.87 -6.80
N SER A 220 8.01 -17.53 -7.41
CA SER A 220 7.13 -16.46 -6.92
C SER A 220 6.51 -16.81 -5.58
N ASP A 221 6.12 -18.08 -5.36
CA ASP A 221 5.65 -18.55 -4.07
C ASP A 221 6.73 -18.48 -2.99
N PHE A 222 7.98 -18.82 -3.34
CA PHE A 222 9.09 -18.77 -2.39
C PHE A 222 9.40 -17.32 -1.95
N PHE A 223 9.30 -16.36 -2.85
CA PHE A 223 9.44 -14.95 -2.48
C PHE A 223 8.34 -14.51 -1.51
N ALA A 224 7.09 -14.87 -1.79
CA ALA A 224 5.96 -14.55 -0.93
C ALA A 224 6.06 -15.24 0.45
N LEU A 225 6.57 -16.48 0.47
CA LEU A 225 6.92 -17.20 1.69
C LEU A 225 8.00 -16.45 2.48
N GLY A 226 9.09 -16.01 1.85
CA GLY A 226 10.11 -15.20 2.50
C GLY A 226 9.55 -13.92 3.13
N ARG A 227 8.71 -13.17 2.39
CA ARG A 227 8.03 -11.96 2.89
C ARG A 227 7.09 -12.24 4.06
N THR A 228 6.43 -13.40 4.03
CA THR A 228 5.60 -13.89 5.14
C THR A 228 6.45 -14.09 6.39
N PHE A 229 7.61 -14.75 6.26
CA PHE A 229 8.51 -14.97 7.40
C PHE A 229 9.18 -13.70 7.91
N VAL A 230 9.44 -12.73 7.05
CA VAL A 230 9.85 -11.38 7.48
C VAL A 230 8.82 -10.79 8.45
N PHE A 231 7.53 -10.84 8.10
CA PHE A 231 6.47 -10.37 9.00
C PHE A 231 6.45 -11.14 10.31
N LEU A 232 6.47 -12.47 10.26
CA LEU A 232 6.41 -13.32 11.45
C LEU A 232 7.60 -13.09 12.40
N LEU A 233 8.81 -12.93 11.86
CA LEU A 233 10.05 -12.77 12.65
C LEU A 233 10.25 -11.35 13.21
N THR A 234 9.62 -10.34 12.61
CA THR A 234 9.80 -8.93 13.00
C THR A 234 8.58 -8.33 13.69
N GLY A 235 7.39 -8.91 13.50
CA GLY A 235 6.12 -8.28 13.90
C GLY A 235 5.73 -7.06 13.06
N LYS A 236 6.43 -6.79 11.95
CA LYS A 236 6.23 -5.60 11.11
C LYS A 236 5.84 -5.99 9.70
N HIS A 237 4.89 -5.25 9.12
CA HIS A 237 4.49 -5.48 7.75
C HIS A 237 5.69 -5.27 6.80
N PRO A 238 5.91 -6.10 5.76
CA PRO A 238 7.09 -5.97 4.90
C PRO A 238 7.22 -4.59 4.24
N LEU A 239 6.09 -3.94 3.95
CA LEU A 239 6.10 -2.58 3.42
C LEU A 239 6.64 -1.56 4.43
N ASP A 240 6.43 -1.73 5.74
CA ASP A 240 6.93 -0.80 6.76
C ASP A 240 8.45 -0.73 6.81
N MET A 241 9.12 -1.79 6.33
CA MET A 241 10.58 -1.94 6.32
C MET A 241 11.18 -1.77 4.92
N TYR A 242 10.36 -1.44 3.92
CA TYR A 242 10.78 -1.29 2.54
C TYR A 242 11.28 0.13 2.26
N ASP A 243 12.52 0.24 1.80
CA ASP A 243 13.11 1.45 1.27
C ASP A 243 12.85 1.52 -0.24
N ALA A 244 11.86 2.33 -0.61
CA ALA A 244 11.48 2.56 -1.99
C ALA A 244 12.49 3.41 -2.78
N HIS A 245 13.45 4.09 -2.14
CA HIS A 245 14.50 4.84 -2.82
C HIS A 245 15.58 3.91 -3.39
N HIS A 246 15.96 2.89 -2.60
CA HIS A 246 16.99 1.93 -3.00
C HIS A 246 16.44 0.58 -3.48
N ASN A 247 15.12 0.40 -3.45
CA ASN A 247 14.45 -0.86 -3.78
C ASN A 247 14.92 -2.01 -2.87
N LEU A 248 15.12 -1.71 -1.59
CA LEU A 248 15.68 -2.63 -0.59
C LEU A 248 14.70 -2.88 0.55
N LEU A 249 14.65 -4.13 1.01
CA LEU A 249 13.92 -4.49 2.23
C LEU A 249 14.88 -4.52 3.41
N ASN A 250 14.83 -3.50 4.28
CA ASN A 250 15.72 -3.36 5.43
C ASN A 250 15.23 -4.14 6.66
N TRP A 251 14.75 -5.38 6.46
CA TRP A 251 14.11 -6.16 7.51
C TRP A 251 15.08 -6.70 8.57
N ARG A 252 16.34 -6.96 8.20
CA ARG A 252 17.38 -7.44 9.13
C ARG A 252 17.56 -6.51 10.33
N ASN A 253 17.37 -5.21 10.15
CA ASN A 253 17.47 -4.20 11.22
C ASN A 253 16.41 -4.38 12.33
N TYR A 254 15.36 -5.15 12.04
CA TYR A 254 14.26 -5.46 12.95
C TYR A 254 14.30 -6.92 13.45
N ALA A 255 15.33 -7.67 13.08
CA ALA A 255 15.50 -9.09 13.37
C ALA A 255 16.84 -9.39 14.06
N ASN A 256 17.31 -8.48 14.92
CA ASN A 256 18.64 -8.55 15.57
C ASN A 256 18.84 -9.81 16.43
N GLN A 257 17.74 -10.39 16.93
CA GLN A 257 17.71 -11.61 17.73
C GLN A 257 17.69 -12.91 16.90
N ILE A 258 17.67 -12.82 15.57
CA ILE A 258 17.61 -13.99 14.67
C ILE A 258 19.01 -14.38 14.21
N ALA A 259 19.32 -15.67 14.26
CA ALA A 259 20.61 -16.20 13.89
C ALA A 259 20.91 -15.97 12.39
N PRO A 260 22.16 -15.62 12.03
CA PRO A 260 22.54 -15.35 10.65
C PRO A 260 22.17 -16.43 9.62
N PRO A 261 22.26 -17.75 9.90
CA PRO A 261 21.83 -18.77 8.93
C PRO A 261 20.37 -18.64 8.50
N ILE A 262 19.49 -18.21 9.40
CA ILE A 262 18.06 -18.06 9.11
C ILE A 262 17.79 -16.75 8.38
N LEU A 263 18.48 -15.66 8.75
CA LEU A 263 18.43 -14.42 7.99
C LEU A 263 18.85 -14.67 6.53
N ASN A 264 19.93 -15.43 6.33
CA ASN A 264 20.43 -15.79 5.00
C ASN A 264 19.44 -16.68 4.23
N LEU A 265 18.77 -17.63 4.91
CA LEU A 265 17.74 -18.46 4.30
C LEU A 265 16.56 -17.60 3.82
N ILE A 266 16.05 -16.70 4.65
CA ILE A 266 14.91 -15.84 4.30
C ILE A 266 15.28 -14.87 3.15
N ASP A 267 16.49 -14.31 3.14
CA ASP A 267 16.96 -13.49 2.01
C ASP A 267 17.10 -14.29 0.72
N TRP A 268 17.57 -15.54 0.81
CA TRP A 268 17.66 -16.44 -0.34
C TRP A 268 16.27 -16.72 -0.96
N LEU A 269 15.23 -16.87 -0.13
CA LEU A 269 13.84 -16.99 -0.61
C LEU A 269 13.38 -15.72 -1.35
N MET A 270 13.80 -14.54 -0.91
CA MET A 270 13.33 -13.24 -1.42
C MET A 270 14.26 -12.59 -2.46
N ASN A 271 15.23 -13.31 -3.02
CA ASN A 271 16.20 -12.71 -3.93
C ASN A 271 15.50 -12.06 -5.14
N SER A 272 15.89 -10.86 -5.59
CA SER A 272 15.24 -10.24 -6.75
C SER A 272 15.52 -11.02 -8.05
N ASP A 273 16.66 -11.71 -8.13
CA ASP A 273 17.06 -12.57 -9.24
C ASP A 273 16.50 -13.99 -9.03
N LEU A 274 15.65 -14.43 -9.97
CA LEU A 274 15.02 -15.75 -9.97
C LEU A 274 16.05 -16.89 -9.94
N THR A 275 17.20 -16.72 -10.60
CA THR A 275 18.25 -17.75 -10.67
C THR A 275 18.98 -17.92 -9.34
N LYS A 276 18.82 -16.96 -8.42
CA LYS A 276 19.41 -16.95 -7.09
C LYS A 276 18.42 -17.29 -5.99
N ARG A 277 17.18 -17.66 -6.34
CA ARG A 277 16.19 -18.25 -5.42
C ARG A 277 16.27 -19.78 -5.47
N PRO A 278 15.72 -20.48 -4.46
CA PRO A 278 15.56 -21.93 -4.54
C PRO A 278 14.83 -22.34 -5.81
N VAL A 279 15.32 -23.38 -6.49
CA VAL A 279 14.70 -23.89 -7.72
C VAL A 279 13.39 -24.62 -7.39
N ASN A 280 13.33 -25.27 -6.23
CA ASN A 280 12.17 -26.03 -5.76
C ASN A 280 12.13 -26.06 -4.22
N ALA A 281 11.00 -26.53 -3.67
CA ALA A 281 10.80 -26.58 -2.23
C ALA A 281 11.73 -27.57 -1.51
N LYS A 282 12.24 -28.61 -2.19
CA LYS A 282 13.18 -29.58 -1.61
C LYS A 282 14.52 -28.93 -1.25
N GLU A 283 14.99 -27.96 -2.03
CA GLU A 283 16.20 -27.20 -1.67
C GLU A 283 16.00 -26.37 -0.38
N ILE A 284 14.79 -25.84 -0.17
CA ILE A 284 14.44 -25.14 1.08
C ILE A 284 14.48 -26.11 2.26
N LEU A 285 13.88 -27.29 2.10
CA LEU A 285 13.88 -28.35 3.12
C LEU A 285 15.29 -28.84 3.44
N GLN A 286 16.14 -29.03 2.43
CA GLN A 286 17.54 -29.40 2.61
C GLN A 286 18.28 -28.32 3.41
N ARG A 287 18.12 -27.04 3.02
CA ARG A 287 18.77 -25.92 3.73
C ARG A 287 18.31 -25.82 5.19
N LEU A 288 17.04 -26.07 5.47
CA LEU A 288 16.51 -26.13 6.84
C LEU A 288 17.14 -27.25 7.65
N ASN A 289 17.33 -28.43 7.05
CA ASN A 289 18.02 -29.55 7.70
C ASN A 289 19.49 -29.23 7.99
N GLU A 290 20.20 -28.58 7.07
CA GLU A 290 21.59 -28.12 7.27
C GLU A 290 21.70 -27.11 8.43
N ILE A 291 20.72 -26.22 8.59
CA ILE A 291 20.67 -25.26 9.71
C ILE A 291 20.39 -25.97 11.04
N ALA A 292 19.61 -27.05 11.02
CA ALA A 292 19.23 -27.81 12.20
C ALA A 292 20.34 -28.76 12.69
N GLN A 293 21.27 -29.17 11.83
CA GLN A 293 22.39 -30.03 12.23
C GLN A 293 23.47 -29.21 12.95
N PRO A 294 23.86 -29.57 14.18
CA PRO A 294 25.03 -28.99 14.80
C PRO A 294 26.26 -29.34 13.95
N LYS A 295 27.04 -28.34 13.54
CA LYS A 295 28.34 -28.59 12.88
C LYS A 295 29.18 -29.46 13.81
N THR A 296 29.27 -30.75 13.52
CA THR A 296 30.31 -31.61 14.05
C THR A 296 31.63 -31.03 13.53
N ILE A 297 32.36 -30.33 14.39
CA ILE A 297 33.70 -29.86 14.08
C ILE A 297 34.56 -31.11 13.96
N LEU A 298 34.80 -31.56 12.73
CA LEU A 298 35.89 -32.48 12.42
C LEU A 298 37.04 -31.67 11.81
N GLU A 299 38.15 -31.76 12.54
CA GLU A 299 39.54 -31.58 12.11
C GLU A 299 40.10 -30.15 12.00
N THR A 300 40.65 -29.73 13.14
CA THR A 300 41.82 -28.87 13.27
C THR A 300 42.96 -29.33 12.34
N LYS A 301 43.18 -28.63 11.22
CA LYS A 301 44.52 -28.55 10.63
C LYS A 301 45.28 -27.42 11.31
N ASN A 302 46.18 -27.82 12.21
CA ASN A 302 47.27 -27.00 12.72
C ASN A 302 48.04 -26.39 11.56
N ILE A 303 47.93 -25.08 11.37
CA ILE A 303 48.89 -24.31 10.56
C ILE A 303 49.63 -23.39 11.53
N ASN A 304 50.89 -23.75 11.73
CA ASN A 304 51.90 -23.03 12.50
C ASN A 304 52.17 -21.68 11.82
N ILE A 305 51.89 -20.55 12.48
CA ILE A 305 52.28 -19.22 12.02
C ILE A 305 53.49 -18.74 12.84
N PRO A 306 54.66 -18.47 12.22
CA PRO A 306 55.82 -17.92 12.90
C PRO A 306 55.62 -16.47 13.35
N LYS A 307 56.29 -16.10 14.45
CA LYS A 307 56.32 -14.76 15.06
C LYS A 307 56.77 -13.65 14.10
N LYS A 308 56.13 -12.49 14.31
CA LYS A 308 56.39 -11.12 13.85
C LYS A 308 57.89 -10.72 13.79
N PRO A 309 58.26 -9.85 12.84
CA PRO A 309 58.96 -8.63 13.26
C PRO A 309 58.44 -7.32 12.62
N GLN A 310 58.46 -6.31 13.50
CA GLN A 310 58.76 -4.88 13.33
C GLN A 310 57.88 -3.95 12.48
N THR A 311 57.54 -2.86 13.19
CA THR A 311 56.77 -1.66 12.86
C THR A 311 57.65 -0.66 12.10
N LEU A 312 57.11 -0.03 11.06
CA LEU A 312 57.59 1.26 10.55
C LEU A 312 56.48 2.29 10.74
N GLU A 313 56.76 3.30 11.55
CA GLU A 313 55.90 4.46 11.80
C GLU A 313 56.03 5.50 10.68
N PHE A 314 54.93 6.16 10.33
CA PHE A 314 54.93 7.56 9.92
C PHE A 314 53.67 8.28 10.44
N PRO A 315 53.74 9.60 10.70
CA PRO A 315 53.02 10.27 11.78
C PRO A 315 51.63 10.83 11.42
N GLN A 316 50.75 10.89 12.43
CA GLN A 316 49.47 11.60 12.39
C GLN A 316 49.63 13.09 12.74
N PRO A 317 48.87 14.00 12.10
CA PRO A 317 48.79 15.39 12.50
C PRO A 317 47.85 15.62 13.70
N LYS A 318 48.34 16.38 14.67
CA LYS A 318 47.63 16.89 15.86
C LYS A 318 46.66 18.02 15.48
N ILE A 319 45.46 18.03 16.09
CA ILE A 319 44.66 19.24 16.29
C ILE A 319 44.39 19.36 17.81
N PRO A 320 44.52 20.55 18.42
CA PRO A 320 44.54 20.70 19.87
C PRO A 320 43.14 20.73 20.47
N SER A 321 42.96 19.96 21.54
CA SER A 321 41.90 20.12 22.54
C SER A 321 42.28 21.23 23.52
N GLN A 322 41.34 22.13 23.81
CA GLN A 322 41.36 22.92 25.04
C GLN A 322 40.04 22.77 25.81
N PRO A 323 40.09 22.94 27.14
CA PRO A 323 39.20 22.24 28.05
C PRO A 323 38.05 23.09 28.59
N LEU A 324 37.05 22.36 29.07
CA LEU A 324 35.94 22.80 29.89
C LEU A 324 36.43 23.53 31.16
N SER A 325 35.77 24.63 31.51
CA SER A 325 35.77 25.18 32.87
C SER A 325 34.38 25.68 33.20
N SER A 326 33.94 25.30 34.38
CA SER A 326 32.57 25.29 34.87
C SER A 326 32.28 26.41 35.88
N VAL A 327 30.98 26.68 36.03
CA VAL A 327 30.27 27.30 37.16
C VAL A 327 30.33 28.83 37.26
N LYS A 328 29.15 29.46 37.14
CA LYS A 328 28.70 30.52 38.06
C LYS A 328 27.18 30.58 38.19
N GLN A 329 26.80 30.91 39.43
CA GLN A 329 25.50 30.88 40.09
C GLN A 329 24.38 31.67 39.40
N THR A 330 23.18 31.10 39.46
CA THR A 330 21.90 31.75 39.11
C THR A 330 21.40 32.61 40.27
N THR A 331 21.24 33.91 40.06
CA THR A 331 20.45 34.80 40.91
C THR A 331 19.04 34.97 40.34
N LYS A 332 18.03 34.89 41.21
CA LYS A 332 16.62 35.08 40.87
C LYS A 332 16.29 36.59 40.78
N ILE A 333 15.61 37.01 39.71
CA ILE A 333 15.02 38.35 39.57
C ILE A 333 13.48 38.18 39.64
N PRO A 334 12.74 39.02 40.39
CA PRO A 334 11.32 38.83 40.62
C PRO A 334 10.47 39.25 39.41
N LEU A 335 9.52 38.40 39.04
CA LEU A 335 8.71 38.44 37.82
C LEU A 335 7.67 39.57 37.73
N MET A 336 7.60 40.49 38.72
CA MET A 336 6.54 41.51 38.77
C MET A 336 6.94 42.88 38.18
N ALA A 337 8.23 43.14 37.93
CA ALA A 337 8.68 44.42 37.36
C ALA A 337 8.61 44.47 35.81
N LEU A 338 8.60 43.32 35.13
CA LEU A 338 8.62 43.26 33.66
C LEU A 338 7.24 43.53 33.01
N PHE A 339 6.14 43.21 33.73
CA PHE A 339 4.78 43.36 33.20
C PHE A 339 4.31 44.83 33.17
N VAL A 340 4.77 45.66 34.10
CA VAL A 340 4.38 47.07 34.18
C VAL A 340 5.08 47.92 33.12
N ALA A 341 6.35 47.62 32.80
CA ALA A 341 7.10 48.31 31.74
C ALA A 341 6.58 47.98 30.32
N LEU A 342 6.06 46.77 30.12
CA LEU A 342 5.49 46.33 28.84
C LEU A 342 4.14 47.01 28.55
N LEU A 343 3.30 47.20 29.57
CA LEU A 343 1.98 47.83 29.41
C LEU A 343 2.08 49.34 29.15
N VAL A 344 3.08 50.02 29.74
CA VAL A 344 3.31 51.45 29.50
C VAL A 344 3.93 51.72 28.12
N SER A 345 4.76 50.81 27.60
CA SER A 345 5.34 50.94 26.24
C SER A 345 4.34 50.62 25.13
N LEU A 346 3.45 49.64 25.32
CA LEU A 346 2.36 49.35 24.37
C LEU A 346 1.29 50.45 24.33
N GLY A 347 1.01 51.10 25.46
CA GLY A 347 0.11 52.25 25.55
C GLY A 347 0.62 53.47 24.77
N LEU A 348 1.89 53.83 24.92
CA LEU A 348 2.48 54.98 24.21
C LEU A 348 2.57 54.79 22.69
N LEU A 349 2.87 53.56 22.21
CA LEU A 349 2.95 53.27 20.77
C LEU A 349 1.60 53.41 20.06
N SER A 350 0.49 53.11 20.73
CA SER A 350 -0.86 53.25 20.15
C SER A 350 -1.26 54.73 19.95
N VAL A 351 -0.83 55.62 20.84
CA VAL A 351 -1.16 57.06 20.78
C VAL A 351 -0.30 57.78 19.73
N VAL A 352 0.96 57.37 19.55
CA VAL A 352 1.83 57.91 18.48
C VAL A 352 1.34 57.48 17.10
N ALA A 353 0.84 56.25 16.94
CA ALA A 353 0.29 55.77 15.66
C ALA A 353 -1.00 56.50 15.25
N PHE A 354 -1.82 56.94 16.21
CA PHE A 354 -3.08 57.65 15.96
C PHE A 354 -2.87 59.13 15.60
N MET A 355 -1.82 59.77 16.14
CA MET A 355 -1.51 61.18 15.88
C MET A 355 -0.61 61.38 14.64
N ALA A 356 0.09 60.35 14.17
CA ALA A 356 1.04 60.45 13.05
C ALA A 356 0.44 60.21 11.65
N GLY A 357 -0.87 59.97 11.53
CA GLY A 357 -1.57 59.96 10.24
C GLY A 357 -0.93 59.08 9.17
N TYR A 358 -0.65 57.80 9.47
CA TYR A 358 -0.17 56.85 8.46
C TYR A 358 -1.34 56.36 7.59
N PRO A 359 -1.40 56.73 6.29
CA PRO A 359 -2.35 56.13 5.38
C PRO A 359 -1.72 54.84 4.86
N LYS A 360 -2.07 53.69 5.44
CA LYS A 360 -1.99 52.35 4.84
C LYS A 360 -2.45 51.28 5.83
N PHE A 361 -3.70 51.38 6.28
CA PHE A 361 -4.46 50.15 6.52
C PHE A 361 -5.05 49.74 5.17
N THR A 362 -4.21 49.18 4.29
CA THR A 362 -4.72 48.26 3.28
C THR A 362 -5.28 47.09 4.06
N ALA A 363 -6.62 47.00 4.14
CA ALA A 363 -7.27 45.73 4.38
C ALA A 363 -6.53 44.67 3.56
N LEU A 364 -6.09 43.57 4.18
CA LEU A 364 -5.61 42.42 3.43
C LEU A 364 -6.78 41.95 2.55
N LEU A 365 -6.82 42.47 1.33
CA LEU A 365 -7.61 41.88 0.27
C LEU A 365 -7.10 40.44 0.16
N PRO A 366 -7.97 39.42 0.17
CA PRO A 366 -7.53 38.06 -0.07
C PRO A 366 -6.74 38.03 -1.38
N LEU A 367 -5.57 37.38 -1.36
CA LEU A 367 -4.77 37.13 -2.56
C LEU A 367 -5.71 36.64 -3.68
N PRO A 368 -5.58 37.16 -4.91
CA PRO A 368 -6.44 36.73 -6.01
C PRO A 368 -6.29 35.22 -6.21
N THR A 369 -7.34 34.48 -5.81
CA THR A 369 -7.42 33.03 -5.95
C THR A 369 -7.94 32.71 -7.34
N GLN A 370 -7.27 31.78 -8.02
CA GLN A 370 -7.72 31.35 -9.34
C GLN A 370 -8.98 30.49 -9.20
N SER A 371 -10.00 30.80 -9.99
CA SER A 371 -11.19 29.96 -10.12
C SER A 371 -10.98 28.89 -11.21
N PRO A 372 -11.52 27.67 -11.05
CA PRO A 372 -11.32 26.62 -12.04
C PRO A 372 -12.16 26.86 -13.31
N GLU A 373 -11.57 26.58 -14.46
CA GLU A 373 -12.29 26.26 -15.69
C GLU A 373 -12.71 24.80 -15.63
N ARG A 374 -14.01 24.53 -15.48
CA ARG A 374 -14.50 23.15 -15.44
C ARG A 374 -14.51 22.56 -16.85
N LYS A 375 -13.64 21.58 -17.11
CA LYS A 375 -13.54 20.84 -18.36
C LYS A 375 -13.99 19.41 -18.11
N GLY A 376 -15.29 19.19 -18.31
CA GLY A 376 -15.98 17.96 -17.93
C GLY A 376 -15.83 17.66 -16.43
N LYS A 377 -15.13 16.58 -16.08
CA LYS A 377 -14.84 16.19 -14.69
C LYS A 377 -13.46 16.63 -14.19
N ILE A 378 -12.80 17.57 -14.86
CA ILE A 378 -11.52 18.13 -14.42
C ILE A 378 -11.72 19.60 -14.09
N ASP A 379 -11.33 19.99 -12.87
CA ASP A 379 -11.22 21.39 -12.48
C ASP A 379 -9.83 21.87 -12.95
N TYR A 380 -9.80 22.59 -14.09
CA TYR A 380 -8.57 23.06 -14.74
C TYR A 380 -8.24 24.49 -14.33
N PHE A 381 -6.98 24.74 -14.01
CA PHE A 381 -6.44 26.05 -13.70
C PHE A 381 -5.39 26.42 -14.74
N PRO A 382 -5.63 27.45 -15.55
CA PRO A 382 -4.72 27.94 -16.58
C PRO A 382 -3.31 28.24 -16.10
N TYR A 383 -2.38 28.26 -17.06
CA TYR A 383 -0.98 28.61 -16.85
C TYR A 383 -0.83 29.97 -16.18
N GLU A 384 0.00 29.98 -15.15
CA GLU A 384 0.32 31.16 -14.38
C GLU A 384 1.80 31.08 -13.99
N ALA A 385 2.47 32.24 -14.02
CA ALA A 385 3.89 32.34 -13.79
C ALA A 385 4.25 32.18 -12.31
N GLY A 386 5.37 31.50 -12.06
CA GLY A 386 6.08 31.46 -10.78
C GLY A 386 7.54 31.86 -10.97
N ARG A 387 8.13 32.50 -9.96
CA ARG A 387 9.49 33.05 -9.97
C ARG A 387 10.37 32.39 -8.93
N ASP A 388 11.58 32.05 -9.32
CA ASP A 388 12.60 31.64 -8.34
C ASP A 388 13.25 32.84 -7.66
N SER A 389 14.14 32.58 -6.69
CA SER A 389 14.88 33.61 -5.94
C SER A 389 15.76 34.51 -6.82
N GLN A 390 16.04 34.10 -8.06
CA GLN A 390 16.81 34.87 -9.05
C GLN A 390 15.90 35.60 -10.05
N GLY A 391 14.59 35.57 -9.85
CA GLY A 391 13.59 36.21 -10.71
C GLY A 391 13.32 35.48 -12.03
N ARG A 392 13.91 34.29 -12.23
CA ARG A 392 13.69 33.46 -13.42
C ARG A 392 12.31 32.82 -13.36
N ILE A 393 11.66 32.67 -14.51
CA ILE A 393 10.25 32.33 -14.61
C ILE A 393 10.06 30.90 -15.12
N ALA A 394 9.05 30.21 -14.58
CA ALA A 394 8.40 29.05 -15.18
C ALA A 394 6.87 29.21 -15.06
N GLU A 395 6.12 28.65 -16.02
CA GLU A 395 4.66 28.70 -16.01
C GLU A 395 4.07 27.34 -15.62
N PHE A 396 3.02 27.37 -14.81
CA PHE A 396 2.36 26.18 -14.28
C PHE A 396 0.86 26.22 -14.49
N ASN A 397 0.30 25.16 -15.09
CA ASN A 397 -1.12 24.88 -15.06
C ASN A 397 -1.40 23.75 -14.05
N ILE A 398 -2.64 23.65 -13.58
CA ILE A 398 -3.03 22.64 -12.59
C ILE A 398 -4.31 21.97 -13.06
N ALA A 399 -4.28 20.65 -13.20
CA ALA A 399 -5.47 19.84 -13.37
C ALA A 399 -5.76 19.13 -12.04
N VAL A 400 -6.86 19.51 -11.40
CA VAL A 400 -7.39 18.80 -10.26
C VAL A 400 -8.53 17.93 -10.74
N LEU A 401 -8.42 16.63 -10.53
CA LEU A 401 -9.55 15.74 -10.80
C LEU A 401 -10.72 16.10 -9.87
N SER A 402 -11.93 16.16 -10.44
CA SER A 402 -13.18 16.57 -9.76
C SER A 402 -13.33 15.99 -8.36
N ILE A 403 -14.06 16.69 -7.50
CA ILE A 403 -14.48 16.27 -6.15
C ILE A 403 -15.11 14.88 -6.10
N GLU A 404 -15.59 14.36 -7.22
CA GLU A 404 -16.11 12.99 -7.31
C GLU A 404 -14.99 11.95 -7.17
N TYR A 405 -13.76 12.27 -7.61
CA TYR A 405 -12.57 11.43 -7.62
C TYR A 405 -11.65 11.72 -6.44
N LYS A 406 -11.89 11.04 -5.32
CA LYS A 406 -11.10 11.23 -4.09
C LYS A 406 -10.32 10.00 -3.74
N TRP A 407 -9.08 10.17 -3.33
CA TRP A 407 -8.34 9.07 -2.71
C TRP A 407 -9.15 8.44 -1.58
N LEU A 408 -9.27 7.12 -1.60
CA LEU A 408 -9.90 6.40 -0.48
C LEU A 408 -9.05 6.61 0.78
N ALA A 409 -9.72 6.86 1.91
CA ALA A 409 -9.07 7.00 3.20
C ALA A 409 -8.15 5.79 3.45
N GLU A 410 -6.93 6.07 3.91
CA GLU A 410 -5.87 5.07 4.16
C GLU A 410 -5.30 4.33 2.92
N SER A 411 -5.84 4.50 1.71
CA SER A 411 -5.37 3.84 0.48
C SER A 411 -4.42 4.68 -0.35
N ASN A 412 -3.54 4.00 -1.11
CA ASN A 412 -2.54 4.61 -2.00
C ASN A 412 -2.78 4.32 -3.47
N PHE A 413 -3.70 3.41 -3.78
CA PHE A 413 -3.93 2.89 -5.14
C PHE A 413 -5.42 2.85 -5.51
N GLN A 414 -6.31 3.16 -4.56
CA GLN A 414 -7.76 3.21 -4.78
C GLN A 414 -8.28 4.64 -4.66
N ILE A 415 -9.17 4.97 -5.56
CA ILE A 415 -9.86 6.26 -5.63
C ILE A 415 -11.34 5.95 -5.58
N THR A 416 -12.11 6.81 -4.95
CA THR A 416 -13.56 6.78 -4.93
C THR A 416 -14.08 7.66 -6.05
N ASN A 417 -15.09 7.20 -6.78
CA ASN A 417 -15.89 7.96 -7.74
C ASN A 417 -17.35 7.89 -7.28
N ASN A 418 -17.92 8.98 -6.79
CA ASN A 418 -19.29 8.98 -6.24
C ASN A 418 -19.53 7.83 -5.23
N ASN A 419 -18.58 7.66 -4.29
CA ASN A 419 -18.55 6.59 -3.28
C ASN A 419 -18.32 5.16 -3.80
N GLN A 420 -18.07 4.96 -5.10
CA GLN A 420 -17.65 3.67 -5.65
C GLN A 420 -16.13 3.60 -5.74
N ILE A 421 -15.53 2.51 -5.26
CA ILE A 421 -14.08 2.31 -5.35
C ILE A 421 -13.70 1.94 -6.78
N ILE A 422 -12.83 2.74 -7.39
CA ILE A 422 -12.26 2.53 -8.72
C ILE A 422 -10.74 2.41 -8.64
N SER A 423 -10.14 1.72 -9.61
CA SER A 423 -8.69 1.62 -9.74
C SER A 423 -8.11 2.81 -10.52
N LEU A 424 -6.79 3.01 -10.43
CA LEU A 424 -6.08 4.01 -11.22
C LEU A 424 -6.18 3.77 -12.74
N ASP A 425 -6.40 2.54 -13.18
CA ASP A 425 -6.57 2.24 -14.60
C ASP A 425 -7.98 2.57 -15.11
N VAL A 426 -9.02 2.40 -14.28
CA VAL A 426 -10.35 2.95 -14.57
C VAL A 426 -10.28 4.48 -14.63
N LEU A 427 -9.53 5.09 -13.70
CA LEU A 427 -9.31 6.53 -13.73
C LEU A 427 -8.58 6.99 -14.99
N LYS A 428 -7.59 6.23 -15.47
CA LYS A 428 -6.89 6.50 -16.73
C LYS A 428 -7.85 6.59 -17.90
N LEU A 429 -8.71 5.58 -18.07
CA LEU A 429 -9.68 5.54 -19.17
C LEU A 429 -10.65 6.74 -19.11
N MET A 430 -11.10 7.09 -17.91
CA MET A 430 -11.96 8.26 -17.71
C MET A 430 -11.21 9.55 -18.08
N LEU A 431 -9.97 9.72 -17.63
CA LEU A 431 -9.15 10.89 -17.97
C LEU A 431 -8.87 11.01 -19.48
N GLU A 432 -8.68 9.89 -20.18
CA GLU A 432 -8.53 9.87 -21.64
C GLU A 432 -9.82 10.29 -22.35
N GLN A 433 -10.98 9.81 -21.89
CA GLN A 433 -12.28 10.22 -22.42
C GLN A 433 -12.58 11.71 -22.19
N GLU A 434 -12.14 12.26 -21.07
CA GLU A 434 -12.25 13.68 -20.73
C GLU A 434 -11.22 14.54 -21.51
N GLY A 435 -10.33 13.94 -22.30
CA GLY A 435 -9.36 14.67 -23.11
C GLY A 435 -8.23 15.30 -22.29
N ILE A 436 -7.76 14.65 -21.21
CA ILE A 436 -6.75 15.20 -20.30
C ILE A 436 -5.48 15.70 -21.02
N GLN A 437 -5.07 15.05 -22.12
CA GLN A 437 -3.88 15.43 -22.89
C GLN A 437 -4.04 16.82 -23.51
N GLU A 438 -5.22 17.13 -24.05
CA GLU A 438 -5.55 18.43 -24.64
C GLU A 438 -5.80 19.48 -23.55
N ILE A 439 -6.48 19.10 -22.47
CA ILE A 439 -6.74 19.98 -21.32
C ILE A 439 -5.45 20.51 -20.72
N MET A 440 -4.42 19.66 -20.62
CA MET A 440 -3.12 20.05 -20.08
C MET A 440 -2.32 20.98 -21.01
N GLN A 441 -2.82 21.27 -22.21
CA GLN A 441 -2.25 22.23 -23.16
C GLN A 441 -0.75 22.00 -23.41
N GLU A 442 -0.34 20.79 -23.79
CA GLU A 442 1.03 20.43 -24.25
C GLU A 442 2.21 20.76 -23.30
N PRO A 443 2.22 20.30 -22.05
CA PRO A 443 3.29 20.62 -21.10
C PRO A 443 4.65 20.05 -21.53
N ASN A 444 5.75 20.64 -21.04
CA ASN A 444 7.11 20.13 -21.22
C ASN A 444 7.52 19.14 -20.11
N GLU A 445 7.03 19.38 -18.89
CA GLU A 445 7.22 18.52 -17.73
C GLU A 445 5.88 18.31 -17.02
N ILE A 446 5.72 17.13 -16.40
CA ILE A 446 4.56 16.81 -15.56
C ILE A 446 5.02 16.60 -14.12
N ILE A 447 4.38 17.27 -13.17
CA ILE A 447 4.58 17.09 -11.73
C ILE A 447 3.35 16.37 -11.15
N SER A 448 3.59 15.21 -10.55
CA SER A 448 2.58 14.39 -9.90
C SER A 448 2.55 14.71 -8.40
N VAL A 449 1.41 15.17 -7.90
CA VAL A 449 1.31 15.71 -6.54
C VAL A 449 0.68 14.69 -5.60
N GLY A 450 1.35 14.44 -4.49
CA GLY A 450 0.93 13.53 -3.44
C GLY A 450 0.48 14.26 -2.19
N ILE A 451 -0.75 13.99 -1.76
CA ILE A 451 -1.36 14.51 -0.53
C ILE A 451 -2.02 13.38 0.26
N ALA A 452 -1.98 13.48 1.58
CA ALA A 452 -2.68 12.58 2.48
C ALA A 452 -3.61 13.35 3.41
N SER A 453 -4.80 12.80 3.62
CA SER A 453 -5.75 13.28 4.62
C SER A 453 -5.17 13.17 6.02
N CYS A 454 -5.77 13.85 7.00
CA CYS A 454 -5.29 13.81 8.38
C CYS A 454 -5.22 12.39 8.93
N ASN A 455 -4.12 12.07 9.61
CA ASN A 455 -3.91 10.79 10.27
C ASN A 455 -3.33 11.01 11.67
N SER A 456 -3.56 10.04 12.56
CA SER A 456 -2.97 9.97 13.90
C SER A 456 -1.43 9.96 13.90
N ARG A 457 -0.79 9.52 12.81
CA ARG A 457 0.68 9.45 12.68
C ARG A 457 1.18 10.22 11.46
N LEU A 458 1.89 11.33 11.73
CA LEU A 458 2.43 12.23 10.71
C LEU A 458 3.32 11.52 9.67
N GLN A 459 4.24 10.67 10.11
CA GLN A 459 5.16 9.95 9.23
C GLN A 459 4.42 9.00 8.28
N THR A 460 3.38 8.32 8.76
CA THR A 460 2.55 7.42 7.96
C THR A 460 1.84 8.17 6.85
N ALA A 461 1.26 9.34 7.15
CA ALA A 461 0.59 10.15 6.15
C ALA A 461 1.57 10.84 5.17
N GLN A 462 2.75 11.26 5.62
CA GLN A 462 3.79 11.77 4.72
C GLN A 462 4.28 10.70 3.73
N ARG A 463 4.46 9.47 4.20
CA ARG A 463 4.78 8.32 3.35
C ARG A 463 3.64 8.00 2.39
N ARG A 464 2.40 8.05 2.89
CA ARG A 464 1.20 7.86 2.08
C ARG A 464 1.13 8.83 0.91
N ALA A 465 1.32 10.11 1.19
CA ALA A 465 1.34 11.15 0.19
C ALA A 465 2.45 10.90 -0.85
N PHE A 466 3.64 10.46 -0.44
CA PHE A 466 4.71 10.05 -1.37
C PHE A 466 4.29 8.88 -2.27
N GLU A 467 3.71 7.82 -1.72
CA GLU A 467 3.26 6.66 -2.52
C GLU A 467 2.15 7.06 -3.51
N ARG A 468 1.24 7.95 -3.10
CA ARG A 468 0.23 8.53 -3.99
C ARG A 468 0.85 9.34 -5.13
N SER A 469 1.88 10.16 -4.88
CA SER A 469 2.56 10.89 -5.97
C SER A 469 3.23 9.93 -6.96
N GLN A 470 3.84 8.84 -6.48
CA GLN A 470 4.42 7.81 -7.36
C GLN A 470 3.35 7.14 -8.23
N ASN A 471 2.21 6.80 -7.66
CA ASN A 471 1.12 6.17 -8.40
C ASN A 471 0.49 7.14 -9.42
N ILE A 472 0.37 8.42 -9.08
CA ILE A 472 -0.05 9.46 -10.03
C ILE A 472 0.99 9.62 -11.15
N GLN A 473 2.28 9.50 -10.86
CA GLN A 473 3.32 9.57 -11.89
C GLN A 473 3.27 8.39 -12.85
N ILE A 474 2.99 7.18 -12.36
CA ILE A 474 2.76 6.01 -13.23
C ILE A 474 1.56 6.29 -14.15
N LEU A 475 0.45 6.79 -13.59
CA LEU A 475 -0.72 7.19 -14.35
C LEU A 475 -0.37 8.27 -15.40
N ALA A 476 0.34 9.32 -15.00
CA ALA A 476 0.78 10.39 -15.89
C ALA A 476 1.71 9.88 -17.00
N LYS A 477 2.67 9.02 -16.69
CA LYS A 477 3.54 8.40 -17.71
C LYS A 477 2.69 7.62 -18.73
N LYS A 478 1.69 6.85 -18.30
CA LYS A 478 0.77 6.16 -19.23
C LYS A 478 -0.10 7.11 -20.06
N LEU A 479 -0.57 8.22 -19.46
CA LEU A 479 -1.41 9.21 -20.14
C LEU A 479 -0.61 10.04 -21.14
N PHE A 480 0.65 10.36 -20.86
CA PHE A 480 1.45 11.30 -21.64
C PHE A 480 2.61 10.65 -22.41
N GLN A 481 2.75 9.31 -22.39
CA GLN A 481 3.85 8.59 -23.05
C GLN A 481 4.00 8.90 -24.55
N ASN A 482 2.90 9.21 -25.23
CA ASN A 482 2.88 9.49 -26.66
C ASN A 482 2.89 10.99 -26.99
N ILE A 483 3.02 11.86 -25.98
CA ILE A 483 3.03 13.31 -26.15
C ILE A 483 4.49 13.79 -26.24
N PRO A 484 5.00 14.17 -27.43
CA PRO A 484 6.43 14.41 -27.62
C PRO A 484 6.98 15.60 -26.83
N SER A 485 6.12 16.54 -26.42
CA SER A 485 6.51 17.70 -25.63
C SER A 485 6.92 17.31 -24.21
N VAL A 486 6.34 16.25 -23.63
CA VAL A 486 6.55 15.85 -22.24
C VAL A 486 7.82 15.00 -22.11
N LYS A 487 8.89 15.60 -21.59
CA LYS A 487 10.21 14.96 -21.49
C LYS A 487 10.59 14.54 -20.08
N VAL A 488 10.01 15.20 -19.07
CA VAL A 488 10.41 15.02 -17.66
C VAL A 488 9.18 14.80 -16.80
N TYR A 489 9.29 13.86 -15.86
CA TYR A 489 8.28 13.58 -14.85
C TYR A 489 8.87 13.82 -13.46
N ARG A 490 8.14 14.55 -12.63
CA ARG A 490 8.52 14.88 -11.26
C ARG A 490 7.46 14.44 -10.26
N LEU A 491 7.90 14.27 -9.03
CA LEU A 491 7.04 14.03 -7.87
C LEU A 491 7.09 15.25 -6.96
N LEU A 492 5.94 15.63 -6.43
CA LEU A 492 5.82 16.57 -5.32
C LEU A 492 5.09 15.88 -4.17
N ASN A 493 5.74 15.77 -3.00
CA ASN A 493 5.12 15.24 -1.79
C ASN A 493 4.78 16.39 -0.84
N LEU A 494 3.50 16.69 -0.65
CA LEU A 494 3.04 17.71 0.29
C LEU A 494 2.80 17.12 1.70
N GLY A 495 2.72 15.79 1.80
CA GLY A 495 2.54 15.11 3.08
C GLY A 495 1.10 15.16 3.60
N GLN A 496 0.98 15.17 4.93
CA GLN A 496 -0.31 15.21 5.63
C GLN A 496 -0.93 16.62 5.61
N PHE A 497 -2.24 16.70 5.36
CA PHE A 497 -3.05 17.89 5.62
C PHE A 497 -3.20 18.12 7.15
N GLN A 498 -3.13 19.35 7.65
CA GLN A 498 -2.95 19.62 9.10
C GLN A 498 -3.76 20.80 9.68
N ARG A 499 -4.89 21.20 9.07
CA ARG A 499 -5.76 22.24 9.67
C ARG A 499 -6.37 21.81 11.00
N SER A 500 -6.67 22.79 11.86
CA SER A 500 -7.41 22.60 13.10
C SER A 500 -8.78 21.97 12.83
N GLY A 501 -9.16 20.98 13.65
CA GLY A 501 -10.44 20.26 13.52
C GLY A 501 -10.48 19.20 12.43
N CYS A 502 -9.36 18.94 11.74
CA CYS A 502 -9.32 17.93 10.70
C CYS A 502 -9.47 16.49 11.24
N GLN A 503 -10.30 15.69 10.57
CA GLN A 503 -10.59 14.30 10.92
C GLN A 503 -10.23 13.36 9.75
N PRO A 504 -9.83 12.10 9.99
CA PRO A 504 -9.36 11.19 8.94
C PRO A 504 -10.36 10.92 7.81
N ASN A 505 -11.66 11.02 8.08
CA ASN A 505 -12.74 10.72 7.13
C ASN A 505 -13.54 11.96 6.71
N GLN A 506 -12.98 13.16 6.88
CA GLN A 506 -13.65 14.40 6.53
C GLN A 506 -12.70 15.33 5.78
N ASP A 507 -13.15 15.80 4.63
CA ASP A 507 -12.44 16.83 3.88
C ASP A 507 -12.86 18.21 4.43
N VAL A 508 -11.86 19.00 4.81
CA VAL A 508 -12.01 20.38 5.27
C VAL A 508 -11.93 21.36 4.08
N THR A 509 -11.25 20.97 3.00
CA THR A 509 -11.11 21.74 1.76
C THR A 509 -11.59 20.95 0.55
N ARG A 510 -11.90 21.67 -0.53
CA ARG A 510 -12.49 21.06 -1.74
C ARG A 510 -11.59 20.00 -2.37
N TYR A 511 -10.28 20.20 -2.34
CA TYR A 511 -9.29 19.35 -3.02
C TYR A 511 -8.36 18.57 -2.07
N GLN A 512 -8.67 18.51 -0.77
CA GLN A 512 -7.84 17.84 0.26
C GLN A 512 -7.45 16.41 -0.11
N SER A 513 -8.34 15.69 -0.77
CA SER A 513 -8.19 14.27 -1.11
C SER A 513 -8.21 14.02 -2.62
N SER A 514 -8.03 15.07 -3.44
CA SER A 514 -8.08 14.98 -4.90
C SER A 514 -6.79 14.44 -5.50
N VAL A 515 -6.88 13.97 -6.74
CA VAL A 515 -5.71 13.70 -7.59
C VAL A 515 -5.34 14.97 -8.34
N ILE A 516 -4.06 15.35 -8.29
CA ILE A 516 -3.58 16.61 -8.84
C ILE A 516 -2.36 16.34 -9.75
N ILE A 517 -2.41 16.91 -10.96
CA ILE A 517 -1.32 16.91 -11.93
C ILE A 517 -1.02 18.37 -12.29
N ILE A 518 0.25 18.74 -12.30
CA ILE A 518 0.71 20.08 -12.66
C ILE A 518 1.55 19.99 -13.93
N GLY A 519 1.23 20.79 -14.94
CA GLY A 519 2.00 20.90 -16.17
C GLY A 519 2.93 22.10 -16.11
N VAL A 520 4.15 21.95 -16.62
CA VAL A 520 5.18 23.01 -16.65
C VAL A 520 5.45 23.45 -18.09
N LYS A 521 5.54 24.76 -18.32
CA LYS A 521 5.92 25.39 -19.60
C LYS A 521 6.84 26.59 -19.42
N ASN A 522 7.41 27.06 -20.54
CA ASN A 522 8.05 28.37 -20.68
C ASN A 522 9.10 28.66 -19.60
N LYS A 523 9.96 27.66 -19.36
CA LYS A 523 11.02 27.69 -18.35
C LYS A 523 12.20 28.53 -18.83
N SER A 524 12.53 29.58 -18.07
CA SER A 524 13.77 30.32 -18.21
C SER A 524 14.99 29.40 -17.98
N PRO A 525 16.08 29.51 -18.76
CA PRO A 525 17.28 28.70 -18.57
C PRO A 525 17.78 28.76 -17.12
N GLY A 526 18.01 27.59 -16.52
CA GLY A 526 18.52 27.47 -15.15
C GLY A 526 17.52 27.70 -14.01
N VAL A 527 16.24 28.02 -14.26
CA VAL A 527 15.27 28.27 -13.16
C VAL A 527 15.23 27.12 -12.15
N ILE A 528 15.25 27.49 -10.87
CA ILE A 528 15.06 26.57 -9.75
C ILE A 528 13.57 26.29 -9.63
N LEU A 529 13.15 25.14 -10.18
CA LEU A 529 11.74 24.85 -10.38
C LEU A 529 10.95 24.78 -9.06
N ASP A 530 11.57 24.29 -7.99
CA ASP A 530 10.94 24.17 -6.67
C ASP A 530 10.56 25.55 -6.09
N GLU A 531 11.43 26.54 -6.25
CA GLU A 531 11.17 27.92 -5.82
C GLU A 531 10.09 28.56 -6.68
N ALA A 532 10.19 28.44 -8.01
CA ALA A 532 9.19 28.99 -8.92
C ALA A 532 7.80 28.36 -8.71
N LEU A 533 7.72 27.04 -8.52
CA LEU A 533 6.45 26.36 -8.24
C LEU A 533 5.88 26.79 -6.89
N ARG A 534 6.73 26.94 -5.87
CA ARG A 534 6.30 27.42 -4.55
C ARG A 534 5.73 28.84 -4.66
N ASP A 535 6.47 29.76 -5.26
CA ASP A 535 6.05 31.15 -5.51
C ASP A 535 4.67 31.19 -6.20
N ARG A 536 4.51 30.38 -7.23
CA ARG A 536 3.24 30.21 -7.94
C ARG A 536 2.09 29.77 -7.00
N LEU A 537 2.33 28.81 -6.12
CA LEU A 537 1.31 28.26 -5.22
C LEU A 537 1.00 29.20 -4.05
N GLU A 538 1.94 30.05 -3.61
CA GLU A 538 1.74 31.00 -2.52
C GLU A 538 1.07 32.31 -2.99
N ASN A 539 1.52 32.85 -4.14
CA ASN A 539 1.09 34.17 -4.59
C ASN A 539 -0.15 34.15 -5.50
N LYS A 540 -0.46 32.99 -6.11
CA LYS A 540 -1.64 32.83 -6.99
C LYS A 540 -2.42 31.53 -6.74
N PRO A 541 -2.67 31.12 -5.49
CA PRO A 541 -3.20 29.78 -5.19
C PRO A 541 -4.45 29.42 -6.00
N PHE A 542 -4.59 28.13 -6.28
CA PHE A 542 -5.79 27.60 -6.94
C PHE A 542 -6.87 27.30 -5.90
N ALA A 543 -8.08 27.85 -6.10
CA ALA A 543 -9.21 27.72 -5.17
C ALA A 543 -8.83 28.00 -3.70
N ASP A 544 -9.09 27.06 -2.79
CA ASP A 544 -8.85 27.16 -1.35
C ASP A 544 -7.51 26.53 -0.90
N PHE A 545 -6.64 26.18 -1.85
CA PHE A 545 -5.35 25.56 -1.57
C PHE A 545 -4.39 26.54 -0.86
N LYS A 546 -3.79 26.08 0.24
CA LYS A 546 -2.70 26.79 0.91
C LYS A 546 -1.58 25.82 1.25
N LEU A 547 -0.33 26.18 0.94
CA LEU A 547 0.82 25.31 1.22
C LEU A 547 1.02 25.05 2.71
N GLU A 548 0.76 26.03 3.56
CA GLU A 548 0.87 25.93 5.02
C GLU A 548 -0.03 24.85 5.65
N ASP A 549 -1.12 24.47 4.96
CA ASP A 549 -2.02 23.41 5.40
C ASP A 549 -1.43 22.01 5.27
N TYR A 550 -0.21 21.88 4.73
CA TYR A 550 0.44 20.60 4.47
C TYR A 550 1.77 20.49 5.21
N SER A 551 2.02 19.32 5.80
CA SER A 551 3.18 19.08 6.68
C SER A 551 4.56 19.22 6.03
N LEU A 552 4.64 19.09 4.69
CA LEU A 552 5.85 19.30 3.88
C LEU A 552 5.74 20.57 3.02
N GLY A 553 4.77 21.44 3.29
CA GLY A 553 4.54 22.68 2.57
C GLY A 553 5.40 23.86 3.04
N SER A 554 6.29 23.70 4.02
CA SER A 554 7.23 24.75 4.45
C SER A 554 8.40 24.90 3.47
N VAL A 555 9.03 26.08 3.44
CA VAL A 555 10.15 26.40 2.53
C VAL A 555 11.24 25.33 2.55
N ASP A 556 11.66 24.89 3.74
CA ASP A 556 12.77 23.92 3.87
C ASP A 556 12.43 22.50 3.38
N LYS A 557 11.14 22.15 3.36
CA LYS A 557 10.64 20.79 3.11
C LYS A 557 10.05 20.64 1.70
N PHE A 558 9.60 21.73 1.09
CA PHE A 558 8.97 21.72 -0.22
C PHE A 558 10.01 21.47 -1.31
N ARG A 559 9.96 20.29 -1.93
CA ARG A 559 10.89 19.90 -3.00
C ARG A 559 10.22 19.02 -4.04
N THR A 560 10.64 19.14 -5.30
CA THR A 560 10.28 18.20 -6.36
C THR A 560 11.42 17.21 -6.62
N ILE A 561 11.06 15.98 -6.98
CA ILE A 561 12.03 14.90 -7.25
C ILE A 561 11.86 14.43 -8.69
N ILE A 562 12.94 14.42 -9.46
CA ILE A 562 12.96 13.80 -10.81
C ILE A 562 13.06 12.28 -10.63
N LYS A 563 12.16 11.52 -11.26
CA LYS A 563 12.17 10.04 -11.23
C LYS A 563 11.82 9.39 -12.56
#